data_AF-A0A7S1TF38-F1
#
_entry.id   AF-A0A7S1TF38-F1
#
_cell.length_a   1.000
_cell.length_b   1.000
_cell.length_c   1.000
_cell.angle_alpha   90.00
_cell.angle_beta   90.00
_cell.angle_gamma   90.00
#
_symmetry.space_group_name_H-M   'P 1'
#
loop_
_entity.id
_entity.type
_entity.pdbx_description
1 polymer ?
#
loop_
_entity_poly.entity_id
_entity_poly.type
_entity_poly.pdbx_seq_one_letter_code
_entity_poly.pdbx_strand_id
1 'polypeptide(L)'
;SHIKGLIINFFDHFWPGLLQIRGFLQEFITPIIKCIKGKQELSFFTIPQYKNWETNENEAKRGWKIKYYKGLGTSTASEAKQYFSSLQTHRLEFEYGGPSDNDRISLAFAKEKVDKRKEWLADFEPGTFFDYTRDQLTFSNFVDKELILFSLADNERSIPSMMDGLKPSQRKVLFACFKRKLKNEIKVAQLSGYISEHAAYHHGEA
;
A
#
# COMPACT_ATOMS: atom_id res chain seq x y z
N SER A 1 -5.10 -1.37 2.12
CA SER A 1 -4.92 -1.94 3.46
C SER A 1 -5.83 -1.28 4.50
N HIS A 2 -5.77 0.04 4.74
CA HIS A 2 -6.63 0.69 5.75
C HIS A 2 -8.14 0.40 5.62
N ILE A 3 -8.72 0.51 4.41
CA ILE A 3 -10.14 0.19 4.17
C ILE A 3 -10.47 -1.25 4.54
N LYS A 4 -9.62 -2.21 4.15
CA LYS A 4 -9.77 -3.63 4.53
C LYS A 4 -9.81 -3.78 6.05
N GLY A 5 -8.87 -3.13 6.75
CA GLY A 5 -8.81 -3.15 8.21
C GLY A 5 -10.05 -2.56 8.87
N LEU A 6 -10.63 -1.47 8.33
CA LEU A 6 -11.89 -0.91 8.82
C LEU A 6 -13.08 -1.86 8.64
N ILE A 7 -13.14 -2.58 7.52
CA ILE A 7 -14.17 -3.61 7.27
C ILE A 7 -14.00 -4.78 8.25
N ILE A 8 -12.76 -5.24 8.46
CA ILE A 8 -12.44 -6.27 9.46
C ILE A 8 -12.89 -5.82 10.85
N ASN A 9 -12.50 -4.61 11.27
CA ASN A 9 -12.90 -4.04 12.56
C ASN A 9 -14.42 -3.89 12.70
N PHE A 10 -15.12 -3.52 11.62
CA PHE A 10 -16.58 -3.44 11.62
C PHE A 10 -17.21 -4.80 11.94
N PHE A 11 -16.78 -5.87 11.27
CA PHE A 11 -17.28 -7.22 11.55
C PHE A 11 -16.84 -7.73 12.92
N ASP A 12 -15.59 -7.50 13.33
CA ASP A 12 -15.10 -7.87 14.66
C ASP A 12 -15.91 -7.20 15.78
N HIS A 13 -16.23 -5.92 15.62
CA HIS A 13 -16.95 -5.14 16.62
C HIS A 13 -18.42 -5.57 16.79
N PHE A 14 -19.13 -5.79 15.68
CA PHE A 14 -20.56 -6.09 15.73
C PHE A 14 -20.88 -7.59 15.76
N TRP A 15 -20.07 -8.41 15.08
CA TRP A 15 -20.29 -9.85 14.90
C TRP A 15 -18.97 -10.64 14.85
N PRO A 16 -18.22 -10.70 15.97
CA PRO A 16 -16.89 -11.33 16.00
C PRO A 16 -16.92 -12.80 15.55
N GLY A 17 -18.04 -13.50 15.80
CA GLY A 17 -18.23 -14.88 15.35
C GLY A 17 -18.20 -15.07 13.83
N LEU A 18 -18.51 -14.03 13.03
CA LEU A 18 -18.44 -14.12 11.56
C LEU A 18 -17.00 -14.25 11.06
N LEU A 19 -16.04 -13.59 11.72
CA LEU A 19 -14.63 -13.69 11.35
C LEU A 19 -14.05 -15.09 11.57
N GLN A 20 -14.67 -15.88 12.45
CA GLN A 20 -14.26 -17.26 12.73
C GLN A 20 -14.76 -18.25 11.66
N ILE A 21 -15.73 -17.86 10.84
CA ILE A 21 -16.28 -18.72 9.79
C ILE A 21 -15.33 -18.72 8.61
N ARG A 22 -14.74 -19.87 8.31
CA ARG A 22 -13.84 -20.05 7.16
C ARG A 22 -14.53 -19.63 5.86
N GLY A 23 -13.84 -18.79 5.08
CA GLY A 23 -14.33 -18.29 3.79
C GLY A 23 -15.35 -17.15 3.89
N PHE A 24 -15.72 -16.69 5.09
CA PHE A 24 -16.62 -15.54 5.25
C PHE A 24 -16.02 -14.26 4.68
N LEU A 25 -14.77 -13.95 5.06
CA LEU A 25 -14.06 -12.77 4.57
C LEU A 25 -12.98 -13.20 3.58
N GLN A 26 -13.04 -12.62 2.38
CA GLN A 26 -12.07 -12.84 1.31
C GLN A 26 -11.58 -11.49 0.79
N GLU A 27 -10.34 -11.44 0.33
CA GLU A 27 -9.83 -10.30 -0.42
C GLU A 27 -9.49 -10.67 -1.86
N PHE A 28 -9.68 -9.68 -2.73
CA PHE A 28 -9.23 -9.75 -4.10
C PHE A 28 -7.99 -8.87 -4.27
N ILE A 29 -6.87 -9.47 -4.64
CA ILE A 29 -5.59 -8.78 -4.86
C ILE A 29 -5.31 -8.62 -6.35
N THR A 30 -4.62 -7.54 -6.71
CA THR A 30 -4.13 -7.28 -8.07
C THR A 30 -2.67 -6.88 -7.99
N PRO A 31 -1.85 -7.17 -9.02
CA PRO A 31 -0.44 -6.79 -9.00
C PRO A 31 -0.29 -5.26 -8.97
N ILE A 32 0.67 -4.78 -8.15
CA ILE A 32 1.00 -3.36 -8.01
C ILE A 32 1.97 -2.91 -9.10
N ILE A 33 2.84 -3.81 -9.57
CA ILE A 33 3.81 -3.54 -10.63
C ILE A 33 3.76 -4.67 -11.65
N LYS A 34 3.73 -4.30 -12.93
CA LYS A 34 3.96 -5.23 -14.03
C LYS A 34 5.17 -4.80 -14.85
N CYS A 35 6.03 -5.75 -15.15
CA CYS A 35 7.18 -5.58 -16.05
C CYS A 35 6.90 -6.37 -17.33
N ILE A 36 7.01 -5.71 -18.49
CA ILE A 36 6.75 -6.31 -19.80
C ILE A 36 7.99 -6.22 -20.68
N LYS A 37 8.45 -7.34 -21.24
CA LYS A 37 9.54 -7.41 -22.24
C LYS A 37 9.15 -8.34 -23.38
N GLY A 38 8.73 -7.76 -24.50
CA GLY A 38 8.21 -8.52 -25.64
C GLY A 38 6.98 -9.33 -25.25
N LYS A 39 7.11 -10.66 -25.19
CA LYS A 39 6.04 -11.60 -24.76
C LYS A 39 6.12 -12.00 -23.28
N GLN A 40 7.18 -11.61 -22.57
CA GLN A 40 7.34 -11.92 -21.16
C GLN A 40 6.64 -10.86 -20.31
N GLU A 41 5.84 -11.31 -19.34
CA GLU A 41 5.15 -10.47 -18.36
C GLU A 41 5.44 -10.98 -16.96
N LEU A 42 5.97 -10.12 -16.10
CA LEU A 42 6.17 -10.38 -14.69
C LEU A 42 5.24 -9.48 -13.89
N SER A 43 4.54 -10.06 -12.92
CA SER A 43 3.59 -9.37 -12.06
C SER A 43 4.05 -9.46 -10.61
N PHE A 44 4.15 -8.31 -9.94
CA PHE A 44 4.57 -8.20 -8.55
C PHE A 44 3.43 -7.62 -7.71
N PHE A 45 3.10 -8.29 -6.61
CA PHE A 45 2.04 -7.89 -5.70
C PHE A 45 2.53 -7.00 -4.56
N THR A 46 3.85 -6.97 -4.30
CA THR A 46 4.46 -6.08 -3.32
C THR A 46 5.66 -5.33 -3.89
N ILE A 47 5.93 -4.13 -3.36
CA ILE A 47 7.10 -3.33 -3.75
C ILE A 47 8.42 -4.04 -3.39
N PRO A 48 8.58 -4.66 -2.21
CA PRO A 48 9.80 -5.41 -1.88
C PRO A 48 10.10 -6.55 -2.86
N GLN A 49 9.10 -7.30 -3.31
CA GLN A 49 9.29 -8.35 -4.32
C GLN A 49 9.85 -7.78 -5.63
N TYR A 50 9.29 -6.66 -6.10
CA TYR A 50 9.80 -5.96 -7.28
C TYR A 50 11.24 -5.46 -7.07
N LYS A 51 11.55 -4.83 -5.93
CA LYS A 51 12.89 -4.32 -5.63
C LYS A 51 13.94 -5.44 -5.56
N ASN A 52 13.58 -6.59 -4.99
CA ASN A 52 14.46 -7.76 -4.95
C ASN A 52 14.76 -8.28 -6.36
N TRP A 53 13.75 -8.38 -7.21
CA TRP A 53 13.94 -8.73 -8.63
C TRP A 53 14.81 -7.69 -9.36
N GLU A 54 14.52 -6.41 -9.16
CA GLU A 54 15.25 -5.28 -9.76
C GLU A 54 16.74 -5.26 -9.38
N THR A 55 17.07 -5.64 -8.13
CA THR A 55 18.45 -5.61 -7.60
C THR A 55 19.25 -6.84 -8.01
N ASN A 56 18.62 -8.02 -8.02
CA ASN A 56 19.28 -9.28 -8.36
C ASN A 56 19.61 -9.39 -9.85
N GLU A 57 18.79 -8.79 -10.71
CA GLU A 57 19.03 -8.75 -12.15
C GLU A 57 19.56 -7.37 -12.59
N ASN A 58 20.68 -6.87 -12.04
CA ASN A 58 21.23 -5.52 -12.31
C ASN A 58 21.32 -5.06 -13.80
N GLU A 59 21.20 -5.95 -14.80
CA GLU A 59 21.10 -5.65 -16.24
C GLU A 59 19.66 -5.62 -16.81
N ALA A 60 18.65 -6.00 -16.03
CA ALA A 60 17.26 -6.25 -16.44
C ALA A 60 16.34 -5.03 -16.45
N LYS A 61 16.84 -3.79 -16.30
CA LYS A 61 16.01 -2.64 -16.73
C LYS A 61 16.00 -2.48 -18.24
N ARG A 62 17.04 -2.95 -18.92
CA ARG A 62 17.21 -2.70 -20.36
C ARG A 62 16.21 -3.54 -21.16
N GLY A 63 15.18 -2.85 -21.68
CA GLY A 63 14.13 -3.43 -22.52
C GLY A 63 12.87 -3.88 -21.78
N TRP A 64 12.80 -3.72 -20.45
CA TRP A 64 11.55 -3.95 -19.70
C TRP A 64 10.76 -2.64 -19.57
N LYS A 65 9.49 -2.68 -19.97
CA LYS A 65 8.52 -1.62 -19.70
C LYS A 65 7.87 -1.88 -18.35
N ILE A 66 8.14 -1.00 -17.39
CA ILE A 66 7.62 -1.09 -16.03
C ILE A 66 6.36 -0.22 -15.93
N LYS A 67 5.24 -0.82 -15.51
CA LYS A 67 3.97 -0.12 -15.31
C LYS A 67 3.51 -0.31 -13.86
N TYR A 68 3.22 0.82 -13.20
CA TYR A 68 2.72 0.87 -11.83
C TYR A 68 1.20 0.97 -11.83
N TYR A 69 0.55 0.11 -11.06
CA TYR A 69 -0.90 0.02 -10.90
C TYR A 69 -1.28 0.50 -9.50
N LYS A 70 -1.54 1.81 -9.38
CA LYS A 70 -1.84 2.44 -8.08
C LYS A 70 -3.30 2.31 -7.67
N GLY A 71 -4.19 2.34 -8.64
CA GLY A 71 -5.62 2.19 -8.43
C GLY A 71 -6.17 1.10 -9.32
N LEU A 72 -7.27 0.49 -8.89
CA LEU A 72 -7.97 -0.53 -9.67
C LEU A 72 -8.42 0.00 -11.05
N GLY A 73 -8.67 1.30 -11.16
CA GLY A 73 -8.99 1.96 -12.44
C GLY A 73 -7.83 2.04 -13.45
N THR A 74 -6.60 1.71 -13.05
CA THR A 74 -5.45 1.62 -13.97
C THR A 74 -5.46 0.33 -14.80
N SER A 75 -6.19 -0.70 -14.33
CA SER A 75 -6.34 -1.97 -15.02
C SER A 75 -7.35 -1.86 -16.16
N THR A 76 -6.99 -2.36 -17.33
CA THR A 76 -7.88 -2.43 -18.49
C THR A 76 -8.93 -3.53 -18.33
N ALA A 77 -10.03 -3.45 -19.08
CA ALA A 77 -11.04 -4.50 -19.10
C ALA A 77 -10.48 -5.88 -19.53
N SER A 78 -9.45 -5.90 -20.38
CA SER A 78 -8.76 -7.13 -20.77
C SER A 78 -7.99 -7.74 -19.60
N GLU A 79 -7.29 -6.92 -18.81
CA GLU A 79 -6.57 -7.37 -17.62
C GLU A 79 -7.52 -7.85 -16.54
N ALA A 80 -8.65 -7.15 -16.34
CA ALA A 80 -9.69 -7.61 -15.41
C ALA A 80 -10.19 -9.01 -15.79
N LYS A 81 -10.50 -9.26 -17.07
CA LYS A 81 -10.89 -10.60 -17.54
C LYS A 81 -9.80 -11.64 -17.24
N GLN A 82 -8.53 -11.31 -17.44
CA GLN A 82 -7.43 -12.22 -17.09
C GLN A 82 -7.38 -12.53 -15.58
N TYR A 83 -7.58 -11.53 -14.72
CA TYR A 83 -7.60 -11.75 -13.27
C TYR A 83 -8.76 -12.66 -12.84
N PHE A 84 -9.95 -12.45 -13.40
CA PHE A 84 -11.12 -13.29 -13.11
C PHE A 84 -10.99 -14.70 -13.71
N SER A 85 -10.33 -14.87 -14.87
CA SER A 85 -10.00 -16.19 -15.40
C SER A 85 -9.06 -16.97 -14.47
N SER A 86 -8.18 -16.26 -13.76
CA SER A 86 -7.26 -16.83 -12.76
C SER A 86 -7.69 -16.46 -11.33
N LEU A 87 -8.98 -16.58 -11.02
CA LEU A 87 -9.56 -16.12 -9.76
C LEU A 87 -8.87 -16.72 -8.52
N GLN A 88 -8.46 -18.00 -8.57
CA GLN A 88 -7.83 -18.66 -7.42
C GLN A 88 -6.49 -18.05 -7.03
N THR A 89 -5.79 -17.39 -7.95
CA THR A 89 -4.53 -16.68 -7.66
C THR A 89 -4.78 -15.30 -7.06
N HIS A 90 -5.92 -14.69 -7.37
CA HIS A 90 -6.24 -13.31 -6.97
C HIS A 90 -7.19 -13.26 -5.76
N ARG A 91 -7.86 -14.36 -5.43
CA ARG A 91 -8.77 -14.47 -4.29
C ARG A 91 -8.05 -15.14 -3.13
N LEU A 92 -7.89 -14.41 -2.04
CA LEU A 92 -7.32 -14.92 -0.80
C LEU A 92 -8.40 -14.93 0.28
N GLU A 93 -8.38 -15.97 1.11
CA GLU A 93 -9.32 -16.14 2.21
C GLU A 93 -8.63 -15.74 3.51
N PHE A 94 -9.33 -14.96 4.34
CA PHE A 94 -8.87 -14.71 5.69
C PHE A 94 -9.10 -15.96 6.55
N GLU A 95 -8.06 -16.35 7.29
CA GLU A 95 -8.13 -17.45 8.24
C GLU A 95 -8.08 -16.91 9.66
N TYR A 96 -9.04 -17.34 10.49
CA TYR A 96 -9.03 -17.01 11.91
C TYR A 96 -8.06 -17.93 12.65
N GLY A 97 -6.94 -17.37 13.11
CA GLY A 97 -5.88 -18.05 13.83
C GLY A 97 -6.10 -18.16 15.35
N GLY A 98 -7.17 -17.57 15.89
CA GLY A 98 -7.53 -17.63 17.30
C GLY A 98 -7.63 -16.26 17.97
N PRO A 99 -7.74 -16.20 19.32
CA PRO A 99 -8.00 -14.96 20.06
C PRO A 99 -6.98 -13.83 19.84
N SER A 100 -5.74 -14.17 19.48
CA SER A 100 -4.70 -13.18 19.15
C SER A 100 -5.10 -12.28 17.98
N ASP A 101 -5.92 -12.78 17.04
CA ASP A 101 -6.42 -11.99 15.92
C ASP A 101 -7.31 -10.85 16.40
N ASN A 102 -8.22 -11.12 17.35
CA ASN A 102 -9.08 -10.08 17.93
C ASN A 102 -8.24 -9.06 18.71
N ASP A 103 -7.21 -9.51 19.42
CA ASP A 103 -6.29 -8.62 20.14
C ASP A 103 -5.55 -7.67 19.19
N ARG A 104 -5.12 -8.18 18.02
CA ARG A 104 -4.44 -7.40 16.97
C ARG A 104 -5.39 -6.43 16.27
N ILE A 105 -6.62 -6.84 15.96
CA ILE A 105 -7.65 -5.95 15.43
C ILE A 105 -7.93 -4.82 16.44
N SER A 106 -8.12 -5.18 17.71
CA SER A 106 -8.34 -4.22 18.79
C SER A 106 -7.14 -3.28 18.97
N LEU A 107 -5.89 -3.77 18.92
CA LEU A 107 -4.69 -2.91 18.94
C LEU A 107 -4.76 -1.83 17.84
N ALA A 108 -5.10 -2.23 16.62
CA ALA A 108 -5.13 -1.34 15.47
C ALA A 108 -6.24 -0.27 15.54
N PHE A 109 -7.43 -0.62 16.05
CA PHE A 109 -8.61 0.25 15.91
C PHE A 109 -9.21 0.78 17.22
N ALA A 110 -8.90 0.18 18.36
CA ALA A 110 -9.47 0.61 19.64
C ALA A 110 -8.92 1.98 20.06
N LYS A 111 -9.79 2.87 20.51
CA LYS A 111 -9.44 4.27 20.78
C LYS A 111 -8.50 4.42 21.97
N GLU A 112 -8.60 3.51 22.92
CA GLU A 112 -7.84 3.49 24.17
C GLU A 112 -6.42 2.91 24.03
N LYS A 113 -6.13 2.16 22.96
CA LYS A 113 -4.82 1.49 22.75
C LYS A 113 -3.78 2.37 22.04
N VAL A 114 -3.84 3.70 22.22
CA VAL A 114 -2.93 4.65 21.54
C VAL A 114 -1.47 4.38 21.88
N ASP A 115 -1.13 4.22 23.16
CA ASP A 115 0.26 4.04 23.56
C ASP A 115 0.83 2.70 23.09
N LYS A 116 0.02 1.63 23.14
CA LYS A 116 0.39 0.33 22.56
C LYS A 116 0.63 0.42 21.05
N ARG A 117 -0.11 1.26 20.31
CA ARG A 117 0.17 1.49 18.89
C ARG A 117 1.48 2.24 18.66
N LYS A 118 1.89 3.12 19.57
CA LYS A 118 3.21 3.78 19.46
C LYS A 118 4.33 2.76 19.60
N GLU A 119 4.24 1.88 20.60
CA GLU A 119 5.19 0.78 20.80
C GLU A 119 5.23 -0.14 19.57
N TRP A 120 4.06 -0.58 19.11
CA TRP A 120 3.91 -1.40 17.90
C TRP A 120 4.54 -0.78 16.65
N LEU A 121 4.41 0.54 16.46
CA LEU A 121 5.05 1.25 15.34
C LEU A 121 6.55 1.44 15.54
N ALA A 122 7.01 1.58 16.79
CA ALA A 122 8.42 1.71 17.12
C ALA A 122 9.17 0.39 16.93
N ASP A 123 8.50 -0.75 17.19
CA ASP A 123 9.04 -2.10 17.01
C ASP A 123 9.02 -2.58 15.55
N PHE A 124 8.55 -1.75 14.60
CA PHE A 124 8.51 -2.13 13.19
C PHE A 124 9.92 -2.32 12.62
N GLU A 125 10.18 -3.52 12.09
CA GLU A 125 11.41 -3.84 11.37
C GLU A 125 11.32 -3.44 9.89
N PRO A 126 12.20 -2.54 9.40
CA PRO A 126 12.24 -2.17 7.99
C PRO A 126 12.44 -3.38 7.08
N GLY A 127 11.62 -3.49 6.05
CA GLY A 127 11.62 -4.64 5.15
C GLY A 127 10.57 -5.69 5.50
N THR A 128 9.82 -5.53 6.60
CA THR A 128 8.60 -6.30 6.85
C THR A 128 7.55 -6.00 5.77
N PHE A 129 7.02 -7.04 5.14
CA PHE A 129 5.89 -6.98 4.21
C PHE A 129 5.11 -8.29 4.24
N PHE A 130 3.86 -8.25 3.79
CA PHE A 130 3.04 -9.45 3.62
C PHE A 130 3.43 -10.19 2.34
N ASP A 131 3.98 -11.40 2.45
CA ASP A 131 4.35 -12.22 1.31
C ASP A 131 3.21 -13.17 0.94
N TYR A 132 2.45 -12.80 -0.09
CA TYR A 132 1.34 -13.58 -0.64
C TYR A 132 1.69 -15.02 -1.08
N THR A 133 2.97 -15.38 -1.17
CA THR A 133 3.42 -16.73 -1.52
C THR A 133 3.77 -17.62 -0.32
N ARG A 134 3.99 -17.03 0.86
CA ARG A 134 4.51 -17.73 2.05
C ARG A 134 3.65 -17.52 3.28
N ASP A 135 3.06 -16.34 3.42
CA ASP A 135 2.29 -15.97 4.59
C ASP A 135 0.87 -16.51 4.51
N GLN A 136 0.39 -17.07 5.62
CA GLN A 136 -1.02 -17.32 5.81
C GLN A 136 -1.73 -15.99 6.09
N LEU A 137 -2.85 -15.75 5.40
CA LEU A 137 -3.64 -14.54 5.56
C LEU A 137 -4.51 -14.61 6.83
N THR A 138 -3.85 -14.58 7.98
CA THR A 138 -4.53 -14.39 9.27
C THR A 138 -4.75 -12.91 9.54
N PHE A 139 -5.71 -12.58 10.41
CA PHE A 139 -5.96 -11.18 10.76
C PHE A 139 -4.74 -10.55 11.47
N SER A 140 -4.04 -11.30 12.33
CA SER A 140 -2.79 -10.85 12.96
C SER A 140 -1.71 -10.53 11.91
N ASN A 141 -1.46 -11.43 10.95
CA ASN A 141 -0.45 -11.20 9.92
C ASN A 141 -0.84 -10.01 9.02
N PHE A 142 -2.13 -9.87 8.69
CA PHE A 142 -2.60 -8.71 7.96
C PHE A 142 -2.34 -7.41 8.73
N VAL A 143 -2.63 -7.37 10.04
CA VAL A 143 -2.38 -6.20 10.88
C VAL A 143 -0.88 -5.88 10.92
N ASP A 144 -0.06 -6.85 11.29
CA ASP A 144 1.36 -6.65 11.57
C ASP A 144 2.25 -6.55 10.31
N LYS A 145 1.80 -7.03 9.14
CA LYS A 145 2.60 -7.02 7.90
C LYS A 145 2.03 -6.17 6.76
N GLU A 146 0.74 -5.85 6.76
CA GLU A 146 0.10 -5.04 5.71
C GLU A 146 -0.49 -3.72 6.25
N LEU A 147 -1.26 -3.77 7.35
CA LEU A 147 -1.89 -2.58 7.92
C LEU A 147 -0.85 -1.63 8.55
N ILE A 148 0.18 -2.16 9.19
CA ILE A 148 1.26 -1.35 9.78
C ILE A 148 1.94 -0.44 8.75
N LEU A 149 2.10 -0.92 7.51
CA LEU A 149 2.71 -0.15 6.42
C LEU A 149 1.88 1.09 6.07
N PHE A 150 0.55 0.97 6.14
CA PHE A 150 -0.32 2.12 6.00
C PHE A 150 -0.17 3.10 7.17
N SER A 151 -0.12 2.60 8.41
CA SER A 151 0.02 3.45 9.60
C SER A 151 1.35 4.23 9.60
N LEU A 152 2.44 3.60 9.17
CA LEU A 152 3.73 4.26 8.99
C LEU A 152 3.66 5.34 7.90
N ALA A 153 3.10 5.01 6.73
CA ALA A 153 2.92 5.96 5.64
C ALA A 153 1.97 7.12 6.02
N ASP A 154 1.00 6.87 6.91
CA ASP A 154 0.11 7.90 7.44
C ASP A 154 0.84 8.88 8.35
N ASN A 155 1.72 8.38 9.23
CA ASN A 155 2.58 9.24 10.04
C ASN A 155 3.56 10.03 9.15
N GLU A 156 4.20 9.38 8.18
CA GLU A 156 5.16 10.04 7.27
C GLU A 156 4.52 11.21 6.51
N ARG A 157 3.29 11.03 6.01
CA ARG A 157 2.59 12.10 5.27
C ARG A 157 1.98 13.17 6.18
N SER A 158 1.72 12.84 7.45
CA SER A 158 0.96 13.70 8.36
C SER A 158 1.83 14.50 9.32
N ILE A 159 3.00 13.98 9.71
CA ILE A 159 3.92 14.58 10.68
C ILE A 159 5.11 15.21 9.94
N PRO A 160 5.45 16.49 10.19
CA PRO A 160 6.56 17.16 9.53
C PRO A 160 7.93 16.66 10.03
N SER A 161 8.96 16.87 9.21
CA SER A 161 10.35 16.66 9.65
C SER A 161 10.82 17.80 10.55
N MET A 162 11.63 17.49 11.56
CA MET A 162 12.27 18.51 12.41
C MET A 162 13.27 19.41 11.66
N MET A 163 13.82 18.96 10.53
CA MET A 163 14.88 19.67 9.81
C MET A 163 14.36 20.89 9.04
N ASP A 164 13.16 20.79 8.47
CA ASP A 164 12.57 21.84 7.63
C ASP A 164 11.14 22.24 8.07
N GLY A 165 10.52 21.50 9.00
CA GLY A 165 9.15 21.73 9.42
C GLY A 165 8.10 21.32 8.38
N LEU A 166 8.48 20.58 7.33
CA LEU A 166 7.61 20.29 6.19
C LEU A 166 7.14 18.83 6.17
N LYS A 167 5.88 18.65 5.78
CA LYS A 167 5.34 17.37 5.32
C LYS A 167 5.88 17.03 3.92
N PRO A 168 5.91 15.75 3.51
CA PRO A 168 6.36 15.36 2.17
C PRO A 168 5.67 16.11 1.03
N SER A 169 4.36 16.37 1.12
CA SER A 169 3.61 17.12 0.10
C SER A 169 4.10 18.57 -0.03
N GLN A 170 4.28 19.26 1.09
CA GLN A 170 4.80 20.63 1.13
C GLN A 170 6.22 20.71 0.58
N ARG A 171 7.07 19.73 0.94
CA ARG A 171 8.44 19.62 0.41
C ARG A 171 8.45 19.42 -1.11
N LYS A 172 7.54 18.59 -1.64
CA LYS A 172 7.38 18.39 -3.10
C LYS A 172 6.94 19.67 -3.81
N VAL A 173 6.03 20.45 -3.22
CA VAL A 173 5.61 21.77 -3.74
C VAL A 173 6.82 22.71 -3.84
N LEU A 174 7.57 22.88 -2.75
CA LEU A 174 8.74 23.77 -2.74
C LEU A 174 9.84 23.29 -3.68
N PHE A 175 10.13 21.99 -3.70
CA PHE A 175 11.06 21.40 -4.65
C PHE A 175 10.69 21.74 -6.10
N ALA A 176 9.42 21.59 -6.48
CA ALA A 176 8.96 21.91 -7.82
C ALA A 176 9.09 23.41 -8.13
N CYS A 177 8.76 24.28 -7.18
CA CYS A 177 8.94 25.73 -7.30
C CYS A 177 10.41 26.13 -7.51
N PHE A 178 11.34 25.52 -6.77
CA PHE A 178 12.77 25.75 -6.95
C PHE A 178 13.27 25.21 -8.29
N LYS A 179 12.86 23.98 -8.67
CA LYS A 179 13.25 23.33 -9.92
C LYS A 179 12.89 24.17 -11.15
N ARG A 180 11.70 24.79 -11.15
CA ARG A 180 11.26 25.67 -12.24
C ARG A 180 11.71 27.12 -12.12
N LYS A 181 12.44 27.47 -11.05
CA LYS A 181 12.83 28.84 -10.70
C LYS A 181 11.63 29.80 -10.69
N LEU A 182 10.57 29.42 -9.97
CA LEU A 182 9.34 30.21 -9.93
C LEU A 182 9.60 31.58 -9.26
N LYS A 183 9.61 32.65 -10.08
CA LYS A 183 9.76 34.05 -9.65
C LYS A 183 8.53 34.90 -9.90
N ASN A 184 7.77 34.54 -10.94
CA ASN A 184 6.52 35.19 -11.33
C ASN A 184 5.34 34.32 -10.90
N GLU A 185 4.17 34.93 -10.77
CA GLU A 185 2.94 34.24 -10.44
C GLU A 185 2.54 33.16 -11.45
N ILE A 186 1.81 32.15 -10.97
CA ILE A 186 1.22 31.09 -11.78
C ILE A 186 -0.09 30.63 -11.16
N LYS A 187 -1.04 30.21 -12.00
CA LYS A 187 -2.28 29.59 -11.53
C LYS A 187 -1.96 28.31 -10.74
N VAL A 188 -2.60 28.16 -9.58
CA VAL A 188 -2.42 27.00 -8.69
C VAL A 188 -2.67 25.67 -9.42
N ALA A 189 -3.70 25.60 -10.28
CA ALA A 189 -3.99 24.40 -11.07
C ALA A 189 -2.82 23.99 -11.99
N GLN A 190 -2.16 24.96 -12.63
CA GLN A 190 -0.99 24.69 -13.50
C GLN A 190 0.23 24.26 -12.68
N LEU A 191 0.40 24.85 -11.49
CA LEU A 191 1.48 24.45 -10.59
C LEU A 191 1.25 23.04 -10.03
N SER A 192 0.00 22.68 -9.70
CA SER A 192 -0.37 21.34 -9.23
C SER A 192 -0.01 20.26 -10.26
N GLY A 193 -0.39 20.46 -11.53
CA GLY A 193 0.00 19.55 -12.62
C GLY A 193 1.52 19.41 -12.78
N TYR A 194 2.25 20.53 -12.71
CA TYR A 194 3.72 20.53 -12.75
C TYR A 194 4.35 19.76 -11.56
N ILE A 195 3.80 19.91 -10.35
CA ILE A 195 4.26 19.17 -9.16
C ILE A 195 3.97 17.67 -9.33
N SER A 196 2.77 17.32 -9.81
CA SER A 196 2.34 15.94 -10.04
C SER A 196 3.31 15.20 -10.96
N GLU A 197 3.67 15.83 -12.07
CA GLU A 197 4.61 15.29 -13.07
C GLU A 197 6.05 15.21 -12.53
N HIS A 198 6.57 16.28 -11.94
CA HIS A 198 8.01 16.39 -11.66
C HIS A 198 8.44 15.96 -10.26
N ALA A 199 7.51 15.93 -9.30
CA ALA A 199 7.80 15.57 -7.92
C ALA A 199 7.27 14.18 -7.55
N ALA A 200 6.72 13.43 -8.51
CA ALA A 200 6.11 12.12 -8.29
C ALA A 200 5.11 12.15 -7.11
N TYR A 201 4.14 13.06 -7.19
CA TYR A 201 3.03 13.12 -6.23
C TYR A 201 1.92 12.16 -6.67
N HIS A 202 1.36 11.39 -5.73
CA HIS A 202 0.55 10.22 -6.05
C HIS A 202 -0.83 10.19 -5.37
N HIS A 203 -1.22 11.28 -4.71
CA HIS A 203 -2.45 11.36 -3.92
C HIS A 203 -3.55 12.21 -4.57
N GLY A 204 -3.49 12.41 -5.90
CA GLY A 204 -4.42 13.27 -6.64
C GLY A 204 -4.00 14.74 -6.64
N GLU A 205 -4.66 15.57 -7.45
CA GLU A 205 -4.33 17.00 -7.62
C GLU A 205 -5.31 17.94 -6.89
N ALA A 206 -6.27 17.37 -6.16
CA ALA A 206 -7.38 18.05 -5.48
C ALA A 206 -7.01 18.55 -4.07
#